data_AF-A0A651DQ84-F1
#
_entry.id   AF-A0A651DQ84-F1
#
_cell.length_a   1.000
_cell.length_b   1.000
_cell.length_c   1.000
_cell.angle_alpha   90.00
_cell.angle_beta   90.00
_cell.angle_gamma   90.00
#
_symmetry.space_group_name_H-M   'P 1'
#
loop_
_entity.id
_entity.type
_entity.pdbx_description
1 polymer ?
#
loop_
_entity_poly.entity_id
_entity_poly.type
_entity_poly.pdbx_seq_one_letter_code
_entity_poly.pdbx_strand_id
1 'polypeptide(L)' 'MLYLLVMQLIFTVIGLSLLGIYIGMKMDPDGTLPTVLGATGLFLGIIVSFFTILQFIKSEERYERRS' A
#
# COMPACT_ATOMS: atom_id res chain seq x y z
N MET A 1 7.11 10.91 -13.51
CA MET A 1 5.89 10.08 -13.42
C MET A 1 6.18 8.70 -12.84
N LEU A 2 6.88 7.82 -13.57
CA LEU A 2 7.18 6.45 -13.11
C LEU A 2 7.81 6.40 -11.71
N TYR A 3 8.81 7.25 -11.44
CA TYR A 3 9.46 7.33 -10.14
C TYR A 3 8.47 7.54 -8.99
N LEU A 4 7.52 8.47 -9.13
CA LEU A 4 6.54 8.77 -8.07
C LEU A 4 5.60 7.58 -7.82
N LEU A 5 5.17 6.89 -8.88
CA LEU A 5 4.32 5.70 -8.77
C LEU A 5 5.05 4.54 -8.08
N VAL A 6 6.33 4.33 -8.41
CA VAL A 6 7.16 3.30 -7.78
C VAL A 6 7.38 3.63 -6.30
N MET A 7 7.72 4.89 -5.97
CA MET A 7 7.89 5.32 -4.59
C MET A 7 6.58 5.19 -3.80
N GLN A 8 5.45 5.60 -4.37
CA GLN A 8 4.13 5.44 -3.77
C GLN A 8 3.82 3.98 -3.48
N LEU A 9 4.07 3.07 -4.44
CA LEU A 9 3.87 1.64 -4.25
C LEU A 9 4.72 1.09 -3.10
N ILE A 10 6.02 1.38 -3.08
CA ILE A 10 6.93 0.90 -2.03
C ILE A 10 6.52 1.43 -0.66
N PHE A 11 6.27 2.74 -0.54
CA PHE A 11 5.90 3.35 0.73
C PHE A 11 4.54 2.88 1.24
N THR A 12 3.55 2.70 0.36
CA THR A 12 2.23 2.20 0.76
C THR A 12 2.31 0.75 1.26
N VAL A 13 3.04 -0.12 0.55
CA VAL A 13 3.20 -1.53 0.94
C VAL A 13 3.97 -1.66 2.26
N ILE A 14 5.13 -0.99 2.37
CA ILE A 14 5.95 -1.03 3.60
C ILE A 14 5.18 -0.39 4.75
N GLY A 15 4.56 0.78 4.52
CA GLY A 15 3.83 1.53 5.53
C GLY A 15 2.67 0.72 6.13
N LEU A 16 1.84 0.09 5.29
CA LEU A 16 0.73 -0.72 5.77
C LEU A 16 1.17 -2.01 6.44
N SER A 17 2.26 -2.63 5.97
CA SER A 17 2.82 -3.80 6.64
C SER A 17 3.36 -3.46 8.03
N LEU A 18 4.16 -2.39 8.15
CA LEU A 18 4.66 -1.92 9.45
C LEU A 18 3.54 -1.50 10.39
N LEU A 19 2.49 -0.86 9.87
CA LEU A 19 1.30 -0.51 10.65
C LEU A 19 0.61 -1.76 11.18
N GLY A 20 0.46 -2.80 10.35
CA GLY A 20 -0.09 -4.09 10.78
C GLY A 20 0.73 -4.75 11.89
N ILE A 21 2.05 -4.77 11.75
CA ILE A 21 2.96 -5.27 12.79
C ILE A 21 2.81 -4.46 14.08
N TYR A 22 2.81 -3.13 13.98
CA TYR A 22 2.70 -2.23 15.13
C TYR A 22 1.39 -2.45 15.91
N ILE A 23 0.26 -2.59 15.20
CA ILE A 23 -1.03 -2.90 15.84
C ILE A 23 -0.96 -4.28 16.51
N GLY A 24 -0.45 -5.30 15.81
CA GLY A 24 -0.35 -6.64 16.37
C GLY A 24 0.52 -6.72 17.61
N MET A 25 1.67 -6.02 17.62
CA MET A 25 2.55 -5.94 18.79
C MET A 25 1.86 -5.30 19.99
N LYS A 26 0.94 -4.35 19.76
CA LYS A 26 0.22 -3.68 20.84
C LYS A 26 -0.93 -4.52 21.41
N MET A 27 -1.51 -5.41 20.60
CA MET A 27 -2.62 -6.27 21.01
C MET A 27 -2.14 -7.58 21.65
N ASP A 28 -1.09 -8.18 21.09
CA ASP A 28 -0.55 -9.46 21.51
C ASP A 28 0.96 -9.50 21.20
N PRO A 29 1.79 -8.95 22.09
CA PRO A 29 3.22 -8.79 21.87
C PRO A 29 3.97 -10.14 21.80
N ASP A 30 3.44 -11.18 22.45
CA ASP A 30 4.12 -12.48 22.60
C ASP A 30 3.60 -13.55 21.63
N GLY A 31 2.46 -13.30 20.97
CA GLY A 31 1.86 -14.23 20.03
C GLY A 31 2.21 -13.97 18.56
N THR A 32 1.48 -14.64 17.66
CA THR A 32 1.71 -14.60 16.20
C THR A 32 0.97 -13.47 15.50
N LEU A 33 0.11 -12.75 16.22
CA LEU A 33 -0.71 -11.65 15.71
C LEU A 33 0.07 -10.54 14.98
N PRO A 34 1.26 -10.09 15.44
CA PRO A 34 2.07 -9.11 14.71
C PRO A 34 2.45 -9.59 13.30
N THR A 35 2.81 -10.86 13.17
CA THR A 35 3.20 -11.44 11.88
C THR A 35 2.00 -11.56 10.96
N VAL A 36 0.86 -12.03 11.48
CA VAL A 36 -0.38 -12.17 10.70
C VAL A 36 -0.87 -10.82 10.21
N LEU A 37 -0.93 -9.81 11.09
CA LEU A 37 -1.38 -8.46 10.75
C LEU A 37 -0.38 -7.73 9.84
N GLY A 38 0.91 -7.96 10.01
CA GLY A 38 1.94 -7.47 9.08
C GLY A 38 1.79 -8.04 7.68
N ALA A 39 1.48 -9.33 7.56
CA ALA A 39 1.22 -9.98 6.28
C ALA A 39 -0.09 -9.49 5.65
N THR A 40 -1.15 -9.28 6.44
CA THR A 40 -2.41 -8.71 5.94
C THR A 40 -2.22 -7.27 5.49
N GLY A 41 -1.46 -6.47 6.24
CA GLY A 41 -1.09 -5.10 5.88
C GLY A 41 -0.30 -5.04 4.56
N LEU A 42 0.64 -5.96 4.36
CA LEU A 42 1.39 -6.09 3.10
C LEU A 42 0.46 -6.42 1.93
N PHE A 43 -0.43 -7.41 2.10
CA PHE A 43 -1.39 -7.81 1.09
C PHE A 43 -2.33 -6.66 0.69
N LEU A 44 -2.91 -5.98 1.68
CA LEU A 44 -3.76 -4.82 1.45
C LEU A 44 -2.99 -3.68 0.79
N GLY A 45 -1.74 -3.44 1.19
CA GLY A 45 -0.90 -2.42 0.59
C GLY A 45 -0.66 -2.66 -0.90
N ILE A 46 -0.40 -3.90 -1.31
CA ILE A 46 -0.24 -4.25 -2.73
C ILE A 46 -1.53 -3.94 -3.50
N ILE A 47 -2.69 -4.36 -2.98
CA ILE A 47 -3.98 -4.14 -3.62
C ILE A 47 -4.25 -2.64 -3.79
N VAL A 48 -4.10 -1.86 -2.71
CA VAL A 48 -4.32 -0.40 -2.73
C VAL A 48 -3.39 0.27 -3.72
N SER A 49 -2.10 -0.05 -3.72
CA SER A 49 -1.14 0.50 -4.67
C SER A 49 -1.51 0.18 -6.12
N PHE A 50 -2.00 -1.03 -6.39
CA PHE A 50 -2.45 -1.42 -7.74
C PHE A 50 -3.63 -0.56 -8.20
N PHE A 51 -4.63 -0.35 -7.33
CA PHE A 51 -5.76 0.53 -7.64
C PHE A 51 -5.31 1.98 -7.88
N THR A 52 -4.38 2.51 -7.08
CA THR A 52 -3.87 3.87 -7.27
C THR A 52 -3.17 4.02 -8.62
N ILE A 53 -2.35 3.06 -9.03
CA ILE A 53 -1.68 3.08 -10.34
C ILE A 53 -2.72 3.09 -11.47
N LEU A 54 -3.73 2.22 -11.40
CA LEU A 54 -4.80 2.17 -12.40
C LEU A 54 -5.60 3.47 -12.48
N GLN A 55 -5.89 4.08 -11.33
CA GLN A 55 -6.57 5.37 -11.27
C GLN A 55 -5.70 6.49 -11.84
N PHE A 56 -4.40 6.45 -11.59
CA PHE A 56 -3.44 7.42 -12.10
C PHE A 56 -3.35 7.37 -13.63
N ILE A 57 -3.20 6.17 -14.21
CA ILE A 57 -3.18 5.99 -15.67
C ILE A 57 -4.48 6.53 -16.30
N LYS A 58 -5.64 6.21 -15.73
CA LYS A 58 -6.94 6.74 -16.18
C LYS A 58 -7.06 8.26 -16.04
N SER A 59 -6.30 8.88 -15.14
CA SER A 59 -6.29 10.33 -14.94
C SER A 59 -5.43 11.04 -15.98
N GLU A 60 -4.28 10.47 -16.34
CA GLU A 60 -3.42 10.97 -17.40
C GLU A 60 -4.13 10.90 -18.76
N GLU A 61 -4.80 9.77 -19.08
CA GLU A 61 -5.55 9.61 -20.33
C GLU A 61 -6.70 10.63 -20.46
N ARG A 62 -7.31 11.04 -19.34
CA ARG A 62 -8.36 12.07 -19.32
C ARG A 62 -7.81 13.49 -19.47
N TYR A 63 -6.58 13.73 -19.01
CA TYR A 63 -5.93 15.02 -19.16
C TYR A 63 -5.60 15.28 -20.63
N GLU A 64 -5.10 14.27 -21.34
CA GLU A 64 -4.79 14.36 -22.77
C GLU A 64 -6.03 14.59 -23.65
N ARG A 65 -7.20 14.05 -23.28
CA ARG A 65 -8.46 14.25 -24.04
C ARG A 65 -9.11 15.61 -23.84
N ARG A 66 -8.65 16.43 -22.89
CA ARG A 66 -9.18 17.78 -22.61
C ARG A 66 -8.25 18.91 -23.06
N SER A 67 -7.03 18.59 -23.49
CA SER A 67 -6.11 19.53 -24.14
C SER A 67 -6.29 19.51 -25.65
#